data_AF-A0A497GZ65-F1
#
_entry.id   AF-A0A497GZ65-F1
#
_cell.length_a   1.000
_cell.length_b   1.000
_cell.length_c   1.000
_cell.angle_alpha   90.00
_cell.angle_beta   90.00
_cell.angle_gamma   90.00
#
_symmetry.space_group_name_H-M   'P 1'
#
loop_
_entity.id
_entity.type
_entity.pdbx_description
1 polymer ?
#
loop_
_entity_poly.entity_id
_entity_poly.type
_entity_poly.pdbx_seq_one_letter_code
_entity_poly.pdbx_strand_id
1 'polypeptide(L)'
;ASCFIYLYAIRKWNWKDTRIRYLLMWALLIFIPLMAQGRTLPHHFAFLSYPLAVLSAIAIHHGWNARKKAVLAAFVVINVALAVFFIATAPGDLSYEVADDIAALTDGGDLVISGNPLVTVLAHRTAPPNLTNVAKYHYPETTLGDVVYWLENNETKAIVLYYHLSEIDGLKEYLENSSQWHFYEKIEGRGQMLFYGFTPKFSRDSYEIYVKE
;
A
#
# COMPACT_ATOMS: atom_id res chain seq x y z
N ALA A 1 -5.34 -11.92 -10.15
CA ALA A 1 -5.56 -12.66 -11.42
C ALA A 1 -6.77 -13.59 -11.27
N SER A 2 -7.95 -13.01 -11.21
CA SER A 2 -9.12 -13.62 -10.55
C SER A 2 -10.22 -14.05 -11.53
N CYS A 3 -9.90 -14.11 -12.83
CA CYS A 3 -10.92 -14.00 -13.88
C CYS A 3 -11.26 -15.30 -14.63
N PHE A 4 -10.50 -16.40 -14.50
CA PHE A 4 -10.65 -17.51 -15.45
C PHE A 4 -11.77 -18.53 -15.12
N ILE A 5 -12.12 -18.76 -13.86
CA ILE A 5 -13.31 -19.58 -13.51
C ILE A 5 -14.61 -18.91 -13.96
N TYR A 6 -14.68 -17.58 -13.87
CA TYR A 6 -15.84 -16.81 -14.34
C TYR A 6 -16.06 -16.99 -15.84
N LEU A 7 -15.00 -17.02 -16.65
CA LEU A 7 -15.13 -17.20 -18.11
C LEU A 7 -15.73 -18.58 -18.48
N TYR A 8 -15.41 -19.64 -17.74
CA TYR A 8 -16.07 -20.95 -17.91
C TYR A 8 -17.51 -20.94 -17.38
N ALA A 9 -17.78 -20.20 -16.29
CA ALA A 9 -19.09 -20.04 -15.68
C ALA A 9 -20.05 -19.16 -16.51
N ILE A 10 -19.56 -18.13 -17.20
CA ILE A 10 -20.32 -17.19 -18.05
C ILE A 10 -21.15 -17.93 -19.09
N ARG A 11 -20.60 -19.00 -19.69
CA ARG A 11 -21.30 -19.82 -20.68
C ARG A 11 -22.51 -20.57 -20.10
N LYS A 12 -22.62 -20.68 -18.77
CA LYS A 12 -23.71 -21.38 -18.07
C LYS A 12 -24.60 -20.44 -17.27
N TRP A 13 -24.29 -19.15 -17.27
CA TRP A 13 -25.14 -18.15 -16.65
C TRP A 13 -26.41 -18.00 -17.47
N ASN A 14 -27.53 -18.32 -16.82
CA ASN A 14 -28.81 -17.98 -17.39
C ASN A 14 -28.99 -16.47 -17.24
N TRP A 15 -28.67 -15.71 -18.29
CA TRP A 15 -28.83 -14.25 -18.31
C TRP A 15 -30.28 -13.79 -18.10
N LYS A 16 -31.25 -14.71 -18.20
CA LYS A 16 -32.64 -14.44 -17.85
C LYS A 16 -32.90 -14.53 -16.34
N ASP A 17 -32.04 -15.20 -15.56
CA ASP A 17 -32.12 -15.23 -14.10
C ASP A 17 -31.73 -13.85 -13.54
N THR A 18 -32.69 -13.21 -12.89
CA THR A 18 -32.56 -11.87 -12.33
C THR A 18 -31.47 -11.80 -11.27
N ARG A 19 -31.23 -12.88 -10.50
CA ARG A 19 -30.18 -12.93 -9.45
C ARG A 19 -28.78 -12.87 -10.06
N ILE A 20 -28.56 -13.62 -11.13
CA ILE A 20 -27.27 -13.62 -11.85
C ILE A 20 -27.02 -12.25 -12.48
N ARG A 21 -28.05 -11.61 -13.05
CA ARG A 21 -27.95 -10.24 -13.58
C ARG A 21 -27.58 -9.22 -12.50
N TYR A 22 -28.20 -9.29 -11.33
CA TYR A 22 -27.85 -8.38 -10.22
C TYR A 22 -26.41 -8.56 -9.75
N LEU A 23 -25.94 -9.80 -9.59
CA LEU A 23 -24.55 -10.08 -9.21
C LEU A 23 -23.54 -9.62 -10.28
N LEU A 24 -23.89 -9.75 -11.55
CA LEU A 24 -23.10 -9.23 -12.67
C LEU A 24 -23.04 -7.71 -12.69
N MET A 25 -24.18 -7.05 -12.52
CA MET A 25 -24.25 -5.59 -12.42
C MET A 25 -23.44 -5.11 -11.21
N TRP A 26 -23.52 -5.80 -10.07
CA TRP A 26 -22.74 -5.47 -8.89
C TRP A 26 -21.23 -5.61 -9.13
N ALA A 27 -20.79 -6.72 -9.74
CA ALA A 27 -19.41 -6.93 -10.13
C ALA A 27 -18.92 -5.85 -11.12
N LEU A 28 -19.73 -5.50 -12.13
CA LEU A 28 -19.40 -4.48 -13.13
C LEU A 28 -19.36 -3.07 -12.52
N LEU A 29 -20.30 -2.75 -11.63
CA LEU A 29 -20.39 -1.46 -10.96
C LEU A 29 -19.20 -1.21 -10.03
N ILE A 30 -18.61 -2.29 -9.48
CA ILE A 30 -17.33 -2.22 -8.76
C ILE A 30 -16.16 -2.20 -9.75
N PHE A 31 -16.13 -3.08 -10.75
CA PHE A 31 -15.00 -3.25 -11.65
C PHE A 31 -14.70 -2.01 -12.51
N ILE A 32 -15.73 -1.32 -13.02
CA ILE A 32 -15.55 -0.16 -13.92
C ILE A 32 -14.82 1.00 -13.20
N PRO A 33 -15.27 1.48 -12.03
CA PRO A 33 -14.52 2.46 -11.25
C PRO A 33 -13.11 1.99 -10.86
N LEU A 34 -12.94 0.70 -10.57
CA LEU A 34 -11.61 0.15 -10.23
C LEU A 34 -10.62 0.22 -11.38
N MET A 35 -11.07 -0.09 -12.60
CA MET A 35 -10.24 0.07 -13.79
C MET A 35 -9.85 1.53 -14.04
N ALA A 36 -10.68 2.49 -13.60
CA ALA A 36 -10.36 3.91 -13.65
C ALA A 36 -9.38 4.37 -12.54
N GLN A 37 -9.38 3.71 -11.37
CA GLN A 37 -8.59 4.10 -10.18
C GLN A 37 -7.28 3.31 -10.00
N GLY A 38 -6.58 2.93 -11.09
CA GLY A 38 -5.48 1.94 -11.11
C GLY A 38 -4.48 1.87 -9.93
N ARG A 39 -4.23 2.98 -9.21
CA ARG A 39 -3.40 3.02 -7.99
C ARG A 39 -3.98 2.28 -6.77
N THR A 40 -5.29 2.26 -6.58
CA THR A 40 -5.93 1.63 -5.41
C THR A 40 -6.58 0.28 -5.75
N LEU A 41 -6.35 -0.22 -6.97
CA LEU A 41 -6.89 -1.48 -7.47
C LEU A 41 -6.66 -2.64 -6.49
N PRO A 42 -5.49 -2.85 -5.87
CA PRO A 42 -5.29 -3.95 -4.91
C PRO A 42 -6.16 -3.82 -3.65
N HIS A 43 -6.30 -2.60 -3.11
CA HIS A 43 -7.07 -2.33 -1.89
C HIS A 43 -8.57 -2.58 -2.10
N HIS A 44 -9.10 -2.19 -3.26
CA HIS A 44 -10.51 -2.34 -3.55
C HIS A 44 -10.87 -3.63 -4.31
N PHE A 45 -9.87 -4.37 -4.82
CA PHE A 45 -10.08 -5.70 -5.40
C PHE A 45 -10.76 -6.64 -4.40
N ALA A 46 -10.53 -6.44 -3.10
CA ALA A 46 -11.23 -7.13 -2.02
C ALA A 46 -12.77 -7.05 -2.16
N PHE A 47 -13.32 -5.92 -2.61
CA PHE A 47 -14.76 -5.76 -2.81
C PHE A 47 -15.29 -6.56 -4.01
N LEU A 48 -14.45 -6.81 -5.01
CA LEU A 48 -14.80 -7.65 -6.16
C LEU A 48 -14.80 -9.14 -5.80
N SER A 49 -14.10 -9.55 -4.73
CA SER A 49 -13.96 -10.97 -4.36
C SER A 49 -15.30 -11.62 -3.98
N TYR A 50 -16.22 -10.88 -3.35
CA TYR A 50 -17.53 -11.36 -2.89
C TYR A 50 -18.52 -11.69 -4.01
N PRO A 51 -18.89 -10.76 -4.93
CA PRO A 51 -19.80 -11.06 -6.03
C PRO A 51 -19.26 -12.19 -6.91
N LEU A 52 -17.94 -12.15 -7.13
CA LEU A 52 -17.23 -13.21 -7.82
C LEU A 52 -17.44 -14.55 -7.07
N ALA A 53 -17.07 -14.68 -5.80
CA ALA A 53 -17.21 -15.95 -5.07
C ALA A 53 -18.64 -16.55 -5.15
N VAL A 54 -19.68 -15.71 -5.04
CA VAL A 54 -21.08 -16.13 -5.18
C VAL A 54 -21.40 -16.62 -6.60
N LEU A 55 -20.97 -15.88 -7.63
CA LEU A 55 -21.14 -16.28 -9.02
C LEU A 55 -20.42 -17.60 -9.35
N SER A 56 -19.24 -17.83 -8.76
CA SER A 56 -18.53 -19.11 -8.84
C SER A 56 -19.31 -20.23 -8.16
N ALA A 57 -19.82 -19.99 -6.95
CA ALA A 57 -20.61 -20.98 -6.21
C ALA A 57 -21.88 -21.38 -6.98
N ILE A 58 -22.62 -20.42 -7.55
CA ILE A 58 -23.83 -20.68 -8.36
C ILE A 58 -23.49 -21.53 -9.59
N ALA A 59 -22.39 -21.23 -10.28
CA ALA A 59 -21.95 -21.98 -11.45
C ALA A 59 -21.52 -23.42 -11.11
N ILE A 60 -21.08 -23.64 -9.86
CA ILE A 60 -20.60 -24.93 -9.36
C ILE A 60 -21.73 -25.76 -8.72
N HIS A 61 -22.77 -25.14 -8.18
CA HIS A 61 -23.86 -25.77 -7.41
C HIS A 61 -24.68 -26.83 -8.17
N HIS A 62 -24.69 -26.83 -9.51
CA HIS A 62 -25.44 -27.83 -10.29
C HIS A 62 -24.53 -28.91 -10.87
N GLY A 63 -24.63 -30.14 -10.33
CA GLY A 63 -24.07 -31.38 -10.90
C GLY A 63 -22.54 -31.37 -10.99
N TRP A 64 -21.88 -31.73 -9.89
CA TRP A 64 -20.42 -31.88 -9.83
C TRP A 64 -19.97 -33.13 -10.59
N ASN A 65 -19.35 -32.94 -11.75
CA ASN A 65 -18.65 -34.01 -12.47
C ASN A 65 -17.13 -33.82 -12.35
N ALA A 66 -16.37 -34.88 -12.66
CA ALA A 66 -14.91 -34.89 -12.51
C ALA A 66 -14.23 -33.69 -13.21
N ARG A 67 -14.74 -33.29 -14.38
CA ARG A 67 -14.23 -32.13 -15.14
C ARG A 67 -14.37 -30.82 -14.38
N LYS A 68 -15.51 -30.55 -13.72
CA LYS A 68 -15.72 -29.33 -12.93
C LYS A 68 -14.83 -29.29 -11.68
N LYS A 69 -14.65 -30.43 -11.02
CA LYS A 69 -13.73 -30.56 -9.87
C LYS A 69 -12.29 -30.29 -10.29
N ALA A 70 -11.87 -30.81 -11.45
CA ALA A 70 -10.53 -30.56 -12.00
C ALA A 70 -10.29 -29.07 -12.32
N VAL A 71 -11.28 -28.37 -12.89
CA VAL A 71 -11.17 -26.91 -13.16
C VAL A 71 -11.04 -26.11 -11.87
N LEU A 72 -11.83 -26.44 -10.84
CA LEU A 72 -11.73 -25.79 -9.53
C LEU A 72 -10.37 -26.07 -8.87
N ALA A 73 -9.91 -27.33 -8.90
CA ALA A 73 -8.61 -27.72 -8.36
C ALA A 73 -7.46 -26.97 -9.07
N ALA A 74 -7.48 -26.93 -10.40
CA ALA A 74 -6.48 -26.18 -11.18
C ALA A 74 -6.49 -24.68 -10.82
N PHE A 75 -7.67 -24.08 -10.65
CA PHE A 75 -7.78 -22.69 -10.21
C PHE A 75 -7.18 -22.46 -8.82
N VAL A 76 -7.50 -23.32 -7.85
CA VAL A 76 -6.94 -23.21 -6.49
C VAL A 76 -5.42 -23.33 -6.54
N VAL A 77 -4.90 -24.33 -7.26
CA VAL A 77 -3.45 -24.53 -7.43
C VAL A 77 -2.78 -23.31 -8.06
N ILE A 78 -3.36 -22.74 -9.12
CA ILE A 78 -2.81 -21.55 -9.77
C ILE A 78 -2.83 -20.34 -8.82
N ASN A 79 -3.90 -20.12 -8.07
CA ASN A 79 -3.95 -18.99 -7.13
C ASN A 79 -2.97 -19.15 -5.96
N VAL A 80 -2.82 -20.37 -5.43
CA VAL A 80 -1.81 -20.67 -4.42
C VAL A 80 -0.42 -20.43 -4.97
N ALA A 81 -0.12 -20.93 -6.18
CA ALA A 81 1.16 -20.70 -6.84
C ALA A 81 1.43 -19.21 -7.07
N LEU A 82 0.43 -18.44 -7.52
CA LEU A 82 0.54 -16.99 -7.68
C LEU A 82 0.73 -16.26 -6.35
N ALA A 83 0.02 -16.65 -5.29
CA ALA A 83 0.18 -16.06 -3.97
C ALA A 83 1.61 -16.29 -3.44
N VAL A 84 2.10 -17.53 -3.52
CA VAL A 84 3.47 -17.87 -3.14
C VAL A 84 4.48 -17.11 -3.99
N PHE A 85 4.27 -17.03 -5.31
CA PHE A 85 5.13 -16.26 -6.21
C PHE A 85 5.18 -14.79 -5.80
N PHE A 86 4.02 -14.13 -5.61
CA PHE A 86 3.98 -12.72 -5.23
C PHE A 86 4.63 -12.45 -3.87
N ILE A 87 4.44 -13.34 -2.89
CA ILE A 87 5.13 -13.24 -1.58
C ILE A 87 6.64 -13.37 -1.77
N ALA A 88 7.09 -14.40 -2.51
CA ALA A 88 8.52 -14.69 -2.70
C ALA A 88 9.24 -13.63 -3.56
N THR A 89 8.52 -12.93 -4.43
CA THR A 89 9.08 -11.88 -5.30
C THR A 89 8.76 -10.47 -4.81
N ALA A 90 8.10 -10.32 -3.67
CA ALA A 90 7.84 -9.01 -3.10
C ALA A 90 9.19 -8.35 -2.80
N PRO A 91 9.42 -7.09 -3.24
CA PRO A 91 10.63 -6.38 -2.84
C PRO A 91 10.66 -6.23 -1.32
N GLY A 92 11.87 -6.21 -0.76
CA GLY A 92 12.05 -5.87 0.66
C GLY A 92 11.47 -4.50 0.94
N ASP A 93 10.79 -4.36 2.08
CA ASP A 93 10.26 -3.08 2.51
C ASP A 93 11.41 -2.25 3.09
N LEU A 94 11.78 -1.17 2.40
CA LEU A 94 12.87 -0.28 2.78
C LEU A 94 12.67 0.34 4.18
N SER A 95 11.44 0.36 4.69
CA SER A 95 11.17 0.90 6.03
C SER A 95 11.89 0.14 7.15
N TYR A 96 12.27 -1.14 6.94
CA TYR A 96 13.10 -1.88 7.89
C TYR A 96 14.54 -1.35 7.92
N GLU A 97 15.15 -1.17 6.74
CA GLU A 97 16.52 -0.63 6.61
C GLU A 97 16.60 0.78 7.19
N VAL A 98 15.65 1.64 6.81
CA VAL A 98 15.54 3.00 7.35
C VAL A 98 15.32 2.99 8.88
N ALA A 99 14.55 2.04 9.40
CA ALA A 99 14.31 1.93 10.84
C ALA A 99 15.55 1.47 11.61
N ASP A 100 16.34 0.55 11.05
CA ASP A 100 17.61 0.11 11.63
C ASP A 100 18.60 1.29 11.73
N ASP A 101 18.70 2.10 10.68
CA ASP A 101 19.53 3.32 10.68
C ASP A 101 19.05 4.33 11.72
N ILE A 102 17.75 4.61 11.79
CA ILE A 102 17.19 5.51 12.79
C ILE A 102 17.45 4.99 14.21
N ALA A 103 17.31 3.69 14.43
CA ALA A 103 17.58 3.06 15.71
C ALA A 103 19.07 3.16 16.12
N ALA A 104 19.99 3.16 15.15
CA ALA A 104 21.42 3.36 15.39
C ALA A 104 21.80 4.84 15.62
N LEU A 105 21.05 5.77 15.04
CA LEU A 105 21.32 7.22 15.10
C LEU A 105 20.69 7.93 16.31
N THR A 106 19.75 7.27 17.01
CA THR A 106 18.97 7.89 18.09
C THR A 106 18.86 6.98 19.30
N ASP A 107 18.54 7.52 20.46
CA ASP A 107 18.27 6.79 21.70
C ASP A 107 16.78 6.46 21.84
N GLY A 108 16.44 5.43 22.63
CA GLY A 108 15.06 4.93 22.77
C GLY A 108 14.01 5.92 23.27
N GLY A 109 14.42 7.05 23.85
CA GLY A 109 13.52 8.12 24.29
C GLY A 109 13.37 9.29 23.30
N ASP A 110 14.14 9.28 22.20
CA ASP A 110 14.19 10.41 21.26
C ASP A 110 12.94 10.48 20.38
N LEU A 111 12.52 11.71 20.08
CA LEU A 111 11.46 11.95 19.11
C LEU A 111 12.01 11.85 17.69
N VAL A 112 11.28 11.13 16.84
CA VAL A 112 11.55 10.98 15.41
C VAL A 112 10.29 11.31 14.62
N ILE A 113 10.40 12.25 13.69
CA ILE A 113 9.34 12.56 12.72
C ILE A 113 9.56 11.71 11.47
N SER A 114 8.54 11.00 10.99
CA SER A 114 8.67 10.18 9.78
C SER A 114 7.47 10.32 8.86
N GLY A 115 7.75 10.45 7.57
CA GLY A 115 6.77 10.35 6.47
C GLY A 115 6.08 8.99 6.39
N ASN A 116 6.76 7.95 6.88
CA ASN A 116 6.22 6.60 7.03
C ASN A 116 6.18 6.22 8.52
N PRO A 117 5.00 6.18 9.16
CA PRO A 117 4.90 5.92 10.61
C PRO A 117 5.42 4.53 11.01
N LEU A 118 5.53 3.57 10.08
CA LEU A 118 6.15 2.28 10.36
C LEU A 118 7.62 2.40 10.77
N VAL A 119 8.36 3.34 10.19
CA VAL A 119 9.79 3.55 10.52
C VAL A 119 9.95 3.85 12.02
N THR A 120 9.15 4.76 12.55
CA THR A 120 9.20 5.13 13.98
C THR A 120 8.84 3.96 14.89
N VAL A 121 7.84 3.15 14.49
CA VAL A 121 7.43 1.95 15.24
C VAL A 121 8.50 0.87 15.22
N LEU A 122 9.07 0.58 14.04
CA LEU A 122 10.11 -0.44 13.86
C LEU A 122 11.42 -0.05 14.56
N ALA A 123 11.79 1.23 14.53
CA ALA A 123 12.97 1.74 15.23
C ALA A 123 12.79 1.78 16.75
N HIS A 124 11.60 1.49 17.28
CA HIS A 124 11.25 1.70 18.69
C HIS A 124 11.51 3.14 19.16
N ARG A 125 11.01 4.12 18.39
CA ARG A 125 11.06 5.55 18.72
C ARG A 125 9.66 6.11 18.89
N THR A 126 9.57 7.28 19.50
CA THR A 126 8.32 8.01 19.65
C THR A 126 8.22 9.08 18.56
N ALA A 127 7.01 9.33 18.07
CA ALA A 127 6.73 10.46 17.20
C ALA A 127 6.07 11.58 18.01
N PRO A 128 6.25 12.86 17.61
CA PRO A 128 5.49 13.94 18.23
C PRO A 128 3.98 13.70 18.11
N PRO A 129 3.16 13.98 19.15
CA PRO A 129 1.76 13.56 19.20
C PRO A 129 0.89 13.96 18.00
N ASN A 130 1.11 15.13 17.42
CA ASN A 130 0.40 15.65 16.23
C ASN A 130 1.12 15.37 14.89
N LEU A 131 2.28 14.70 14.91
CA LEU A 131 3.04 14.29 13.73
C LEU A 131 3.21 12.76 13.64
N THR A 132 2.35 12.01 14.34
CA THR A 132 2.27 10.54 14.27
C THR A 132 1.75 10.04 12.92
N ASN A 133 0.93 10.84 12.24
CA ASN A 133 0.40 10.55 10.91
C ASN A 133 0.47 11.79 10.04
N VAL A 134 1.48 11.85 9.19
CA VAL A 134 1.70 12.95 8.24
C VAL A 134 1.11 12.64 6.86
N ALA A 135 0.12 11.75 6.77
CA ALA A 135 -0.56 11.46 5.50
C ALA A 135 -1.44 12.64 5.06
N LYS A 136 -1.49 12.86 3.75
CA LYS A 136 -2.28 13.94 3.10
C LYS A 136 -3.78 13.95 3.43
N TYR A 137 -4.33 12.84 3.91
CA TYR A 137 -5.75 12.69 4.24
C TYR A 137 -6.08 12.94 5.72
N HIS A 138 -5.09 13.33 6.53
CA HIS A 138 -5.29 13.76 7.91
C HIS A 138 -5.90 15.18 7.94
N TYR A 139 -6.86 15.44 8.83
CA TYR A 139 -7.45 16.78 9.04
C TYR A 139 -7.30 17.23 10.51
N PRO A 140 -6.76 18.44 10.78
CA PRO A 140 -6.20 19.37 9.80
C PRO A 140 -4.93 18.80 9.13
N GLU A 141 -4.66 19.24 7.91
CA GLU A 141 -3.46 18.83 7.17
C GLU A 141 -2.21 19.34 7.90
N THR A 142 -1.18 18.51 7.99
CA THR A 142 0.11 18.90 8.57
C THR A 142 0.74 20.02 7.75
N THR A 143 1.04 21.15 8.40
CA THR A 143 1.69 22.29 7.75
C THR A 143 3.19 22.31 8.01
N LEU A 144 3.93 23.12 7.23
CA LEU A 144 5.35 23.39 7.50
C LEU A 144 5.58 23.90 8.93
N GLY A 145 4.71 24.79 9.42
CA GLY A 145 4.82 25.36 10.76
C GLY A 145 4.70 24.32 11.87
N ASP A 146 3.82 23.32 11.69
CA ASP A 146 3.68 22.21 12.63
C ASP A 146 4.97 21.39 12.72
N VAL A 147 5.61 21.12 11.57
CA VAL A 147 6.88 20.38 11.52
C VAL A 147 8.02 21.19 12.13
N VAL A 148 8.19 22.45 11.71
CA VAL A 148 9.25 23.34 12.19
C VAL A 148 9.18 23.55 13.70
N TYR A 149 7.98 23.70 14.26
CA TYR A 149 7.79 23.79 15.72
C TYR A 149 8.48 22.64 16.47
N TRP A 150 8.34 21.40 15.99
CA TRP A 150 8.97 20.23 16.62
C TRP A 150 10.45 20.08 16.30
N LEU A 151 10.91 20.55 15.15
CA LEU A 151 12.34 20.59 14.82
C LEU A 151 13.08 21.59 15.72
N GLU A 152 12.44 22.72 16.05
CA GLU A 152 13.02 23.77 16.89
C GLU A 152 12.98 23.45 18.39
N ASN A 153 11.95 22.74 18.87
CA ASN A 153 11.80 22.40 20.30
C ASN A 153 12.80 21.37 20.85
N ASN A 154 13.88 21.07 20.13
CA ASN A 154 15.06 20.31 20.57
C ASN A 154 14.84 18.87 21.07
N GLU A 155 13.60 18.38 21.06
CA GLU A 155 13.27 17.00 21.41
C GLU A 155 13.35 16.05 20.21
N THR A 156 13.25 16.58 18.99
CA THR A 156 13.36 15.79 17.74
C THR A 156 14.84 15.59 17.38
N LYS A 157 15.26 14.33 17.22
CA LYS A 157 16.63 13.96 16.87
C LYS A 157 16.82 13.53 15.42
N ALA A 158 15.77 13.02 14.79
CA ALA A 158 15.79 12.65 13.39
C ALA A 158 14.46 12.98 12.71
N ILE A 159 14.54 13.31 11.43
CA ILE A 159 13.39 13.41 10.52
C ILE A 159 13.65 12.57 9.28
N VAL A 160 12.66 11.76 8.92
CA VAL A 160 12.68 10.88 7.74
C VAL A 160 11.67 11.38 6.74
N LEU A 161 12.13 12.04 5.69
CA LEU A 161 11.28 12.55 4.63
C LEU A 161 10.84 11.40 3.71
N TYR A 162 9.53 11.15 3.69
CA TYR A 162 8.89 10.18 2.80
C TYR A 162 7.48 10.67 2.44
N TYR A 163 7.04 10.40 1.20
CA TYR A 163 5.70 10.73 0.69
C TYR A 163 5.30 12.19 1.00
N HIS A 164 4.13 12.42 1.61
CA HIS A 164 3.60 13.75 1.88
C HIS A 164 4.57 14.64 2.68
N LEU A 165 5.30 14.09 3.65
CA LEU A 165 6.28 14.88 4.41
C LEU A 165 7.40 15.41 3.51
N SER A 166 7.82 14.64 2.50
CA SER A 166 8.81 15.08 1.52
C SER A 166 8.27 16.09 0.50
N GLU A 167 6.95 16.24 0.41
CA GLU A 167 6.23 17.15 -0.50
C GLU A 167 5.84 18.48 0.18
N ILE A 168 6.08 18.65 1.49
CA ILE A 168 5.79 19.92 2.18
C ILE A 168 6.73 21.00 1.65
N ASP A 169 6.15 21.99 0.97
CA ASP A 169 6.88 23.13 0.42
C ASP A 169 7.70 23.84 1.51
N GLY A 170 8.99 24.08 1.23
CA GLY A 170 9.92 24.76 2.13
C GLY A 170 10.56 23.89 3.22
N LEU A 171 10.11 22.65 3.45
CA LEU A 171 10.69 21.81 4.51
C LEU A 171 12.13 21.39 4.21
N LYS A 172 12.41 20.93 2.98
CA LYS A 172 13.77 20.56 2.59
C LYS A 172 14.72 21.75 2.63
N GLU A 173 14.28 22.90 2.12
CA GLU A 173 15.05 24.14 2.16
C GLU A 173 15.35 24.58 3.61
N TYR A 174 14.38 24.42 4.53
CA TYR A 174 14.60 24.68 5.95
C TYR A 174 15.68 23.76 6.54
N LEU A 175 15.63 22.46 6.25
CA LEU A 175 16.60 21.47 6.75
C LEU A 175 18.00 21.71 6.17
N GLU A 176 18.10 21.97 4.87
CA GLU A 176 19.38 22.17 4.16
C GLU A 176 20.07 23.49 4.55
N ASN A 177 19.31 24.53 4.91
CA ASN A 177 19.86 25.81 5.36
C ASN A 177 20.05 25.91 6.87
N SER A 178 19.64 24.89 7.64
CA SER A 178 19.80 24.87 9.08
C SER A 178 21.22 24.48 9.47
N SER A 179 21.80 25.14 10.48
CA SER A 179 23.07 24.72 11.07
C SER A 179 22.92 23.57 12.07
N GLN A 180 21.69 23.19 12.43
CA GLN A 180 21.43 22.13 13.43
C GLN A 180 21.12 20.78 12.79
N TRP A 181 20.69 20.78 11.53
CA TRP A 181 20.25 19.59 10.82
C TRP A 181 21.23 19.27 9.71
N HIS A 182 21.61 18.00 9.62
CA HIS A 182 22.47 17.53 8.55
C HIS A 182 21.81 16.36 7.82
N PHE A 183 21.97 16.36 6.50
CA PHE A 183 21.59 15.25 5.67
C PHE A 183 22.51 14.06 5.98
N TYR A 184 21.91 12.93 6.36
CA TYR A 184 22.63 11.70 6.67
C TYR A 184 22.75 10.82 5.44
N GLU A 185 21.60 10.37 4.92
CA GLU A 185 21.56 9.41 3.82
C GLU A 185 20.23 9.48 3.08
N LYS A 186 20.27 9.04 1.82
CA LYS A 186 19.09 8.78 1.00
C LYS A 186 19.02 7.31 0.62
N ILE A 187 17.97 6.64 1.07
CA ILE A 187 17.70 5.23 0.78
C ILE A 187 16.60 5.17 -0.28
N GLU A 188 16.91 4.54 -1.41
CA GLU A 188 15.98 4.40 -2.54
C GLU A 188 15.87 2.95 -2.98
N GLY A 189 14.66 2.57 -3.36
CA GLY A 189 14.41 1.22 -3.85
C GLY A 189 13.09 1.09 -4.60
N ARG A 190 12.84 -0.13 -5.07
CA ARG A 190 11.58 -0.44 -5.73
C ARG A 190 10.52 -0.67 -4.67
N GLY A 191 9.50 0.17 -4.67
CA GLY A 191 8.32 -0.03 -3.87
C GLY A 191 7.35 -1.03 -4.49
N GLN A 192 6.08 -0.88 -4.16
CA GLN A 192 5.03 -1.79 -4.61
C GLN A 192 4.83 -1.76 -6.14
N MET A 193 4.44 -2.90 -6.71
CA MET A 193 3.97 -2.95 -8.08
C MET A 193 2.60 -2.26 -8.18
N LEU A 194 2.55 -1.14 -8.88
CA LEU A 194 1.35 -0.39 -9.18
C LEU A 194 0.92 -0.63 -10.63
N PHE A 195 -0.38 -0.64 -10.87
CA PHE A 195 -0.95 -0.75 -12.21
C PHE A 195 -1.37 0.63 -12.71
N TYR A 196 -0.73 1.10 -13.78
CA TYR A 196 -1.11 2.32 -14.50
C TYR A 196 -1.90 1.91 -15.74
N GLY A 197 -3.22 1.70 -15.56
CA GLY A 197 -4.04 1.00 -16.53
C GLY A 197 -3.66 -0.47 -16.60
N PHE A 198 -3.25 -0.96 -17.77
CA PHE A 198 -2.82 -2.36 -17.97
C PHE A 198 -1.31 -2.59 -17.81
N THR A 199 -0.53 -1.52 -17.61
CA THR A 199 0.93 -1.61 -17.54
C THR A 199 1.38 -1.67 -16.09
N PRO A 200 2.01 -2.77 -15.63
CA PRO A 200 2.61 -2.83 -14.32
C PRO A 200 3.87 -1.95 -14.27
N LYS A 201 4.02 -1.14 -13.23
CA LYS A 201 5.24 -0.39 -12.91
C LYS A 201 5.49 -0.47 -11.41
N PHE A 202 6.74 -0.65 -11.02
CA PHE A 202 7.10 -0.50 -9.60
C PHE A 202 7.09 0.99 -9.24
N SER A 203 6.53 1.34 -8.09
CA SER A 203 6.82 2.64 -7.49
C SER A 203 8.31 2.70 -7.12
N ARG A 204 8.83 3.92 -7.01
CA ARG A 204 10.14 4.16 -6.41
C ARG A 204 9.87 4.74 -5.04
N ASP A 205 10.31 4.04 -4.01
CA ASP A 205 10.30 4.57 -2.66
C ASP A 205 11.64 5.27 -2.42
N SER A 206 11.59 6.42 -1.76
CA SER A 206 12.73 7.29 -1.51
C SER A 206 12.58 7.88 -0.11
N TYR A 207 13.52 7.55 0.76
CA TYR A 207 13.61 8.06 2.11
C TYR A 207 14.83 8.96 2.19
N GLU A 208 14.67 10.18 2.70
CA GLU A 208 15.79 11.07 3.00
C GLU A 208 15.83 11.29 4.51
N ILE A 209 16.97 10.96 5.12
CA ILE A 209 17.17 11.03 6.56
C ILE A 209 17.97 12.29 6.87
N TYR A 210 17.41 13.11 7.76
CA TYR A 210 18.12 14.23 8.37
C TYR A 210 18.16 14.01 9.88
N VAL A 211 19.30 14.34 10.48
CA VAL A 211 19.56 14.15 11.90
C VAL A 211 20.04 15.46 12.51
N LYS A 212 19.77 15.61 13.80
CA LYS A 212 20.14 16.79 14.57
C LYS A 212 21.52 16.59 15.19
N GLU A 213 22.40 17.59 15.09
CA GLU A 213 23.68 17.63 15.82
C GLU A 213 23.51 17.59 17.35
#